data_AF-A0A5D4KFX3-F1
#
_entry.id   AF-A0A5D4KFX3-F1
#
_cell.length_a   1.000
_cell.length_b   1.000
_cell.length_c   1.000
_cell.angle_alpha   90.00
_cell.angle_beta   90.00
_cell.angle_gamma   90.00
#
_symmetry.space_group_name_H-M   'P 1'
#
loop_
_entity.id
_entity.type
_entity.pdbx_description
1 polymer ?
#
loop_
_entity_poly.entity_id
_entity_poly.type
_entity_poly.pdbx_seq_one_letter_code
_entity_poly.pdbx_strand_id
1 'polypeptide(L)'
;MKENLNGQGGSLLMVSEKGYILPFAMLLTAAILVFSVSSASIFISRYSYLDVMESGYKRESLLLYTVEKLLDEEHSMDGFFVYQDGIVRYKAVEEGSVGTITLTLETDEKIDKPVMVTYRSDTKEILDWEQG
;
A
#
# COMPACT_ATOMS: atom_id res chain seq x y z
N MET A 1 -34.79 89.25 -5.61
CA MET A 1 -36.01 88.72 -6.26
C MET A 1 -35.62 87.43 -6.98
N LYS A 2 -36.05 86.26 -6.46
CA LYS A 2 -36.16 84.91 -7.08
C LYS A 2 -34.86 84.29 -7.68
N GLU A 3 -34.42 83.06 -7.45
CA GLU A 3 -34.83 81.75 -6.85
C GLU A 3 -33.49 81.06 -6.48
N ASN A 4 -33.19 80.44 -5.33
CA ASN A 4 -33.74 79.30 -4.59
C ASN A 4 -33.73 77.92 -5.29
N LEU A 5 -32.85 77.02 -4.82
CA LEU A 5 -33.01 75.57 -4.53
C LEU A 5 -31.71 74.79 -4.87
N ASN A 6 -30.86 74.51 -3.88
CA ASN A 6 -30.83 73.27 -3.07
C ASN A 6 -30.60 71.99 -3.88
N GLY A 7 -29.52 71.28 -3.55
CA GLY A 7 -29.22 69.97 -4.14
C GLY A 7 -27.94 69.35 -3.61
N GLN A 8 -27.86 69.14 -2.29
CA GLN A 8 -27.01 68.10 -1.71
C GLN A 8 -27.21 66.79 -2.47
N GLY A 9 -26.14 66.02 -2.63
CA GLY A 9 -26.25 64.63 -3.02
C GLY A 9 -24.91 64.09 -3.41
N GLY A 10 -24.16 63.61 -2.42
CA GLY A 10 -22.92 62.89 -2.66
C GLY A 10 -23.15 61.82 -3.72
N SER A 11 -22.46 61.93 -4.84
CA SER A 11 -22.12 60.76 -5.62
C SER A 11 -21.00 60.06 -4.86
N LEU A 12 -21.38 59.40 -3.76
CA LEU A 12 -20.70 58.18 -3.36
C LEU A 12 -20.65 57.37 -4.65
N LEU A 13 -19.43 57.22 -5.17
CA LEU A 13 -19.09 56.19 -6.13
C LEU A 13 -19.82 54.92 -5.68
N MET A 14 -20.95 54.60 -6.32
CA MET A 14 -21.45 53.24 -6.36
C MET A 14 -20.45 52.47 -7.21
N VAL A 15 -19.29 52.17 -6.62
CA VAL A 15 -18.41 51.12 -7.10
C VAL A 15 -19.26 49.87 -7.01
N SER A 16 -19.68 49.38 -8.17
CA SER A 16 -20.49 48.18 -8.33
C SER A 16 -19.98 47.04 -7.42
N GLU A 17 -20.71 46.76 -6.35
CA GLU A 17 -20.44 45.66 -5.40
C GLU A 17 -20.70 44.26 -6.01
N LYS A 18 -21.12 44.19 -7.28
CA LYS A 18 -21.53 42.94 -7.96
C LYS A 18 -20.40 42.21 -8.70
N GLY A 19 -19.19 42.78 -8.76
CA GLY A 19 -18.05 42.22 -9.51
C GLY A 19 -17.14 41.26 -8.74
N TYR A 20 -17.23 41.23 -7.41
CA TYR A 20 -16.26 40.51 -6.56
C TYR A 20 -16.75 39.15 -6.06
N ILE A 21 -17.98 38.72 -6.31
CA ILE A 21 -18.47 37.45 -5.75
C ILE A 21 -17.91 36.25 -6.54
N LEU A 22 -17.84 36.36 -7.87
CA LEU A 22 -17.44 35.26 -8.74
C LEU A 22 -15.98 34.81 -8.53
N PRO A 23 -14.96 35.69 -8.46
CA PRO A 23 -13.58 35.26 -8.26
C PRO A 23 -13.36 34.58 -6.91
N PHE A 24 -14.03 35.08 -5.86
CA PHE A 24 -13.93 34.50 -4.51
C PHE A 24 -14.69 33.17 -4.42
N ALA A 25 -15.85 33.04 -5.05
CA ALA A 25 -16.56 31.76 -5.15
C ALA A 25 -15.75 30.72 -5.92
N MET A 26 -15.07 31.12 -7.00
CA MET A 26 -14.16 30.24 -7.75
C MET A 26 -12.96 29.81 -6.91
N LEU A 27 -12.32 30.73 -6.18
CA LEU A 27 -11.21 30.41 -5.27
C LEU A 27 -11.65 29.46 -4.16
N LEU A 28 -12.81 29.72 -3.55
CA LEU A 28 -13.37 28.84 -2.52
C LEU A 28 -13.66 27.44 -3.08
N THR A 29 -14.26 27.38 -4.27
CA THR A 29 -14.54 26.10 -4.94
C THR A 29 -13.25 25.35 -5.26
N ALA A 30 -12.24 26.04 -5.78
CA ALA A 30 -10.93 25.45 -6.06
C ALA A 30 -10.27 24.94 -4.77
N ALA A 31 -10.34 25.70 -3.67
CA ALA A 31 -9.80 25.28 -2.38
C ALA A 31 -10.52 24.02 -1.85
N ILE A 32 -11.85 23.96 -1.96
CA ILE A 32 -12.64 22.78 -1.58
C ILE A 32 -12.28 21.57 -2.44
N LEU A 33 -12.13 21.75 -3.76
CA LEU A 33 -11.74 20.67 -4.67
C LEU A 33 -10.34 20.15 -4.36
N VAL A 34 -9.36 21.05 -4.18
CA VAL A 34 -7.98 20.67 -3.81
C VAL A 34 -7.98 19.91 -2.50
N PHE A 35 -8.65 20.42 -1.48
CA PHE A 35 -8.77 19.74 -0.19
C PHE A 35 -9.39 18.34 -0.32
N SER A 36 -10.46 18.22 -1.11
CA SER A 36 -11.15 16.94 -1.33
C SER A 36 -10.26 15.94 -2.06
N VAL A 37 -9.56 16.36 -3.11
CA VAL A 37 -8.63 15.51 -3.88
C VAL A 37 -7.45 15.08 -3.00
N SER A 38 -6.88 16.00 -2.23
CA SER A 38 -5.79 15.69 -1.30
C SER A 38 -6.24 14.69 -0.22
N SER A 39 -7.42 14.89 0.38
CA SER A 39 -7.96 13.96 1.37
C SER A 39 -8.20 12.57 0.78
N ALA A 40 -8.79 12.48 -0.41
CA ALA A 40 -9.01 11.21 -1.10
C ALA A 40 -7.69 10.51 -1.44
N SER A 41 -6.70 11.26 -1.93
CA SER A 41 -5.37 10.73 -2.26
C SER A 41 -4.65 10.19 -1.03
N ILE A 42 -4.69 10.90 0.09
CA ILE A 42 -4.11 10.43 1.37
C ILE A 42 -4.81 9.15 1.84
N PHE A 43 -6.14 9.10 1.74
CA PHE A 43 -6.91 7.93 2.14
C PHE A 43 -6.57 6.70 1.28
N ILE A 44 -6.58 6.86 -0.04
CA ILE A 44 -6.22 5.78 -0.99
C ILE A 44 -4.77 5.32 -0.77
N SER A 45 -3.85 6.25 -0.55
CA SER A 45 -2.45 5.91 -0.28
C SER A 45 -2.28 5.09 1.00
N ARG A 46 -2.98 5.45 2.08
CA ARG A 46 -2.95 4.65 3.31
C ARG A 46 -3.57 3.28 3.14
N TYR A 47 -4.70 3.19 2.43
CA TYR A 47 -5.37 1.93 2.17
C TYR A 47 -4.48 0.99 1.35
N SER A 48 -3.93 1.49 0.24
CA SER A 48 -2.99 0.72 -0.58
C SER A 48 -1.74 0.32 0.19
N TYR A 49 -1.23 1.17 1.08
CA TYR A 49 -0.12 0.80 1.95
C TYR A 49 -0.47 -0.35 2.89
N LEU A 50 -1.66 -0.30 3.51
CA LEU A 50 -2.13 -1.37 4.40
C LEU A 50 -2.32 -2.68 3.64
N ASP A 51 -2.90 -2.65 2.43
CA ASP A 51 -3.06 -3.84 1.60
C ASP A 51 -1.72 -4.47 1.20
N VAL A 52 -0.73 -3.63 0.84
CA VAL A 52 0.63 -4.09 0.50
C VAL A 52 1.33 -4.67 1.72
N MET A 53 1.17 -4.06 2.90
CA MET A 53 1.72 -4.62 4.13
C MET A 53 1.06 -5.94 4.50
N GLU A 54 -0.27 -6.01 4.44
CA GLU A 54 -1.03 -7.22 4.76
C GLU A 54 -0.62 -8.38 3.85
N SER A 55 -0.60 -8.13 2.54
CA SER A 55 -0.15 -9.15 1.57
C SER A 55 1.31 -9.57 1.79
N GLY A 56 2.19 -8.63 2.14
CA GLY A 56 3.58 -8.91 2.51
C GLY A 56 3.69 -9.80 3.75
N TYR A 57 3.04 -9.42 4.85
CA TYR A 57 3.03 -10.20 6.09
C TYR A 57 2.44 -11.59 5.90
N LYS A 58 1.37 -11.69 5.13
CA LYS A 58 0.69 -12.94 4.85
C LYS A 58 1.58 -13.90 4.06
N ARG A 59 2.25 -13.39 3.02
CA ARG A 59 3.24 -14.16 2.25
C ARG A 59 4.35 -14.68 3.16
N GLU A 60 5.00 -13.81 3.93
CA GLU A 60 6.12 -14.21 4.79
C GLU A 60 5.67 -15.21 5.87
N SER A 61 4.48 -15.03 6.44
CA SER A 61 3.92 -15.97 7.43
C SER A 61 3.67 -17.36 6.83
N LEU A 62 3.13 -17.43 5.61
CA LEU A 62 2.89 -18.71 4.91
C LEU A 62 4.20 -19.43 4.60
N LEU A 63 5.23 -18.69 4.14
CA LEU A 63 6.54 -19.24 3.86
C LEU A 63 7.21 -19.74 5.13
N LEU A 64 7.19 -18.96 6.21
CA LEU A 64 7.77 -19.34 7.50
C LEU A 64 7.10 -20.59 8.05
N TYR A 65 5.77 -20.65 8.01
CA TYR A 65 5.03 -21.82 8.47
C TYR A 65 5.29 -23.06 7.60
N THR A 66 5.55 -22.87 6.31
CA THR A 66 5.98 -23.96 5.41
C THR A 66 7.35 -24.50 5.83
N VAL A 67 8.29 -23.61 6.12
CA VAL A 67 9.64 -24.00 6.57
C VAL A 67 9.57 -24.74 7.89
N GLU A 68 8.81 -24.24 8.87
CA GLU A 68 8.64 -24.90 10.17
C GLU A 68 8.14 -26.35 9.99
N LYS A 69 7.11 -26.55 9.15
CA LYS A 69 6.62 -27.91 8.83
C LYS A 69 7.67 -28.80 8.19
N LEU A 70 8.45 -28.26 7.25
CA LEU A 70 9.49 -29.02 6.55
C LEU A 70 10.67 -29.40 7.46
N LEU A 71 10.93 -28.61 8.49
CA LEU A 71 12.03 -28.86 9.42
C LEU A 71 11.62 -29.80 10.56
N ASP A 72 10.36 -29.77 10.98
CA ASP A 72 9.81 -30.63 12.04
C ASP A 72 9.47 -32.05 11.54
N GLU A 73 9.06 -32.20 10.28
CA GLU A 73 8.63 -33.48 9.72
C GLU A 73 9.52 -33.94 8.56
N GLU A 74 9.78 -35.26 8.47
CA GLU A 74 10.47 -35.81 7.29
C GLU A 74 9.55 -35.70 6.06
N HIS A 75 9.94 -34.84 5.13
CA HIS A 75 9.22 -34.59 3.89
C HIS A 75 10.08 -34.91 2.67
N SER A 76 9.43 -35.11 1.53
CA SER A 76 10.15 -35.24 0.25
C SER A 76 10.93 -33.97 -0.04
N MET A 77 12.07 -34.10 -0.72
CA MET A 77 12.94 -32.97 -1.10
C MET A 77 12.28 -32.00 -2.11
N ASP A 78 11.15 -32.36 -2.70
CA ASP A 78 10.37 -31.51 -3.60
C ASP A 78 8.89 -31.77 -3.32
N GLY A 79 8.08 -30.72 -3.26
CA GLY A 79 6.67 -30.84 -2.94
C GLY A 79 5.94 -29.51 -2.90
N PHE A 80 4.74 -29.55 -2.33
CA PHE A 80 3.90 -28.37 -2.16
C PHE A 80 2.97 -28.51 -0.96
N PHE A 81 2.62 -27.37 -0.37
CA PHE A 81 1.55 -27.24 0.61
C PHE A 81 0.45 -26.36 0.06
N VAL A 82 -0.80 -26.77 0.29
CA VAL A 82 -1.98 -26.01 -0.09
C VAL A 82 -2.50 -25.27 1.14
N TYR A 83 -2.60 -23.95 1.01
CA TYR A 83 -3.21 -23.06 1.99
C TYR A 83 -4.48 -22.44 1.39
N GLN A 84 -5.29 -21.78 2.22
CA GLN A 84 -6.50 -21.09 1.74
C GLN A 84 -6.16 -19.97 0.72
N ASP A 85 -4.97 -19.39 0.85
CA ASP A 85 -4.56 -18.20 0.12
C ASP A 85 -3.54 -18.47 -0.99
N GLY A 86 -3.26 -19.75 -1.29
CA GLY A 86 -2.33 -20.15 -2.32
C GLY A 86 -1.61 -21.46 -2.02
N ILE A 87 -0.70 -21.81 -2.92
CA ILE A 87 0.11 -23.02 -2.87
C ILE A 87 1.56 -22.60 -2.67
N VAL A 88 2.21 -23.08 -1.61
CA VAL A 88 3.64 -22.92 -1.43
C VAL A 88 4.33 -24.15 -1.98
N ARG A 89 5.04 -23.99 -3.10
CA ARG A 89 5.92 -25.02 -3.66
C ARG A 89 7.28 -24.89 -3.01
N TYR A 90 7.90 -26.02 -2.72
CA TYR A 90 9.20 -26.02 -2.08
C TYR A 90 10.12 -27.05 -2.73
N LYS A 91 11.41 -26.73 -2.72
CA LYS A 91 12.48 -27.63 -3.14
C LYS A 91 13.63 -27.51 -2.15
N ALA A 92 13.91 -28.59 -1.44
CA ALA A 92 15.01 -28.71 -0.50
C ALA A 92 16.20 -29.42 -1.17
N VAL A 93 17.41 -28.94 -0.86
CA VAL A 93 18.68 -29.53 -1.25
C VAL A 93 19.56 -29.55 -0.01
N GLU A 94 20.05 -30.73 0.39
CA GLU A 94 21.00 -30.86 1.49
C GLU A 94 22.42 -31.04 0.95
N GLU A 95 23.34 -30.15 1.35
CA GLU A 95 24.76 -30.18 1.01
C GLU A 95 25.60 -30.26 2.28
N GLY A 96 25.85 -31.49 2.73
CA GLY A 96 26.65 -31.73 3.94
C GLY A 96 25.94 -31.27 5.21
N SER A 97 26.48 -30.25 5.88
CA SER A 97 25.93 -29.71 7.13
C SER A 97 24.93 -28.56 6.92
N VAL A 98 24.72 -28.14 5.67
CA VAL A 98 23.82 -27.02 5.33
C VAL A 98 22.77 -27.51 4.34
N GLY A 99 21.50 -27.21 4.61
CA GLY A 99 20.40 -27.40 3.70
C GLY A 99 19.92 -26.06 3.15
N THR A 100 19.42 -26.07 1.92
CA THR A 100 18.79 -24.92 1.26
C THR A 100 17.38 -25.31 0.84
N ILE A 101 16.39 -24.50 1.22
CA ILE A 101 15.00 -24.62 0.78
C ILE A 101 14.68 -23.45 -0.13
N THR A 102 14.32 -23.72 -1.37
CA THR A 102 13.71 -22.73 -2.26
C THR A 102 12.20 -22.83 -2.15
N LEU A 103 11.55 -21.72 -1.80
CA LEU A 103 10.10 -21.63 -1.63
C LEU A 103 9.51 -20.68 -2.67
N THR A 104 8.41 -21.07 -3.30
CA THR A 104 7.68 -20.24 -4.27
C THR A 104 6.21 -20.25 -3.90
N LEU A 105 5.66 -19.06 -3.63
CA LEU A 105 4.22 -18.90 -3.41
C LEU A 105 3.52 -18.68 -4.76
N GLU A 106 2.55 -19.54 -5.04
CA GLU A 106 1.64 -19.46 -6.19
C GLU A 106 0.24 -19.12 -5.67
N THR A 107 -0.32 -18.02 -6.15
CA THR A 107 -1.68 -17.58 -5.86
C THR A 107 -2.48 -17.54 -7.16
N ASP A 108 -3.80 -17.37 -7.09
CA ASP A 108 -4.66 -17.27 -8.28
C ASP A 108 -4.30 -16.08 -9.19
N GLU A 109 -3.69 -15.03 -8.62
CA GLU A 109 -3.35 -13.80 -9.32
C GLU A 109 -1.94 -13.80 -9.89
N LYS A 110 -0.99 -14.43 -9.19
CA LYS A 110 0.44 -14.34 -9.51
C LYS A 110 1.26 -15.47 -8.89
N ILE A 111 2.42 -15.71 -9.50
CA ILE A 111 3.51 -16.50 -8.93
C ILE A 111 4.55 -15.50 -8.40
N ASP A 112 4.83 -15.55 -7.10
CA ASP A 112 5.82 -14.70 -6.47
C ASP A 112 7.24 -15.17 -6.77
N LYS A 113 8.20 -14.25 -6.59
CA LYS A 113 9.62 -14.61 -6.68
C LYS A 113 9.99 -15.66 -5.63
N PRO A 114 10.90 -16.59 -5.98
CA PRO A 114 11.35 -17.58 -5.04
C PRO A 114 12.10 -16.93 -3.86
N VAL A 115 11.96 -17.53 -2.69
CA VAL A 115 12.68 -17.20 -1.47
C VAL A 115 13.58 -18.37 -1.13
N MET A 116 14.83 -18.07 -0.78
CA MET A 116 15.81 -19.07 -0.38
C MET A 116 16.02 -19.01 1.12
N VAL A 117 15.89 -20.16 1.76
CA VAL A 117 16.11 -20.32 3.19
C VAL A 117 17.25 -21.31 3.37
N THR A 118 18.35 -20.87 3.97
CA THR A 118 19.44 -21.78 4.34
C THR A 118 19.32 -22.13 5.81
N TYR A 119 19.52 -23.40 6.13
CA TYR A 119 19.42 -23.90 7.49
C TYR A 119 20.55 -24.89 7.76
N ARG A 120 20.86 -25.08 9.03
CA ARG A 120 21.84 -26.08 9.46
C ARG A 120 21.17 -27.44 9.60
N SER A 121 21.68 -28.48 8.95
CA SER A 121 20.99 -29.78 8.85
C SER A 121 20.87 -30.52 10.18
N ASP A 122 21.78 -30.28 11.13
CA ASP A 122 21.89 -30.95 12.44
C ASP A 122 20.93 -30.38 13.50
N THR A 123 20.76 -29.07 13.51
CA THR A 123 20.02 -28.28 14.52
C THR A 123 18.73 -27.71 13.96
N LYS A 124 18.56 -27.78 12.63
CA LYS A 124 17.45 -27.18 11.89
C LYS A 124 17.32 -25.66 12.12
N GLU A 125 18.39 -25.01 12.57
CA GLU A 125 18.42 -23.56 12.77
C GLU A 125 18.52 -22.86 11.41
N ILE A 126 17.66 -21.86 11.18
CA ILE A 126 17.70 -21.01 9.99
C ILE A 126 18.93 -20.10 10.09
N LEU A 127 19.82 -20.17 9.10
CA LEU A 127 21.04 -19.39 9.02
C LEU A 127 20.83 -18.10 8.22
N ASP A 128 20.07 -18.18 7.13
CA ASP A 128 19.82 -17.05 6.25
C ASP A 128 18.48 -17.16 5.52
N TRP A 129 17.94 -16.00 5.17
CA TRP A 129 16.66 -15.83 4.48
C TRP A 129 16.79 -14.75 3.40
N GLU A 130 17.00 -15.18 2.16
CA GLU A 130 17.23 -14.30 1.02
C GLU A 130 16.02 -14.28 0.07
N GLN A 131 15.63 -13.08 -0.35
CA GLN A 131 14.64 -12.89 -1.41
C GLN A 131 15.35 -12.91 -2.78
N GLY A 132 14.91 -13.78 -3.70
CA GLY A 132 15.44 -13.87 -5.08
C GLY A 132 14.98 -12.79 -6.06
#